data_AF-A0A377RRQ1-F1
#
_entry.id   AF-A0A377RRQ1-F1
#
_cell.length_a   1.000
_cell.length_b   1.000
_cell.length_c   1.000
_cell.angle_alpha   90.00
_cell.angle_beta   90.00
_cell.angle_gamma   90.00
#
_symmetry.space_group_name_H-M   'P 1'
#
loop_
_entity.id
_entity.type
_entity.pdbx_description
1 polymer ?
#
loop_
_entity_poly.entity_id
_entity_poly.type
_entity_poly.pdbx_seq_one_letter_code
_entity_poly.pdbx_strand_id
1 'polypeptide(L)'
;MKKWPLNLPPPLKIAVANWWGGAEEFKKSALYFILSQRYTITLHQNPNKPSDLVFGSPIGSARKILSYQNTKRVFYTGENEVPNFNLFDYAIGFDELDFRDRYLRMPLYYDRLHHKAESVNDTTAPYKIKSDSLYALKKPSHCFEKNHPNLCAVVNDESDPLKRGFASFVASNPNAPIRNAFYDALNSIEPVTGGGSVKNTLGYNIKNKNEFLSQYKFNLCFENTQGYGYVTEKIIDAYFSHTIPIYWGSPSVAKDFNPKSFVNVHDFKDFDEAIDYIKYLHTHPNAYLDMLYENPLNTLDGKAYFYQNLSFKKILDFFKTILENDTIYHNNPFVFYRDLHEPLASIDDLRVNYDDLRVNYDDLRVNYERLLQNASPLLELSQNTTFKIYRKAYQKSLPLLRAIRRWVKKLGL
;
A
#
# COMPACT_ATOMS: atom_id res chain seq x y z
N MET A 1 31.84 4.48 -39.39
CA MET A 1 31.37 4.02 -38.06
C MET A 1 31.77 2.56 -37.90
N LYS A 2 32.59 2.22 -36.90
CA LYS A 2 32.87 0.81 -36.55
C LYS A 2 31.55 0.18 -36.10
N LYS A 3 31.03 -0.79 -36.87
CA LYS A 3 29.89 -1.62 -36.48
C LYS A 3 30.27 -2.34 -35.19
N TRP A 4 29.58 -2.07 -34.08
CA TRP A 4 29.59 -2.99 -32.94
C TRP A 4 29.07 -4.35 -33.42
N PRO A 5 29.65 -5.48 -32.99
CA PRO A 5 29.08 -6.78 -33.29
C PRO A 5 27.65 -6.83 -32.74
N LEU A 6 26.70 -7.23 -33.58
CA LEU A 6 25.33 -7.56 -33.20
C LEU A 6 25.36 -8.83 -32.32
N ASN A 7 25.78 -8.69 -31.07
CA ASN A 7 25.56 -9.74 -30.10
C ASN A 7 24.08 -9.70 -29.75
N LEU A 8 23.33 -10.71 -30.20
CA LEU A 8 21.95 -10.93 -29.78
C LEU A 8 21.90 -10.95 -28.24
N PRO A 9 20.88 -10.31 -27.61
CA PRO A 9 20.74 -10.35 -26.16
C PRO A 9 20.70 -11.80 -25.67
N PRO A 10 21.47 -12.17 -24.62
CA PRO A 10 21.52 -13.54 -24.13
C PRO A 10 20.12 -14.05 -23.75
N PRO A 11 19.83 -15.35 -23.97
CA PRO A 11 18.53 -15.92 -23.61
C PRO A 11 18.37 -15.94 -22.09
N LEU A 12 17.13 -15.69 -21.62
CA LEU A 12 16.75 -15.79 -20.21
C LEU A 12 15.41 -16.52 -20.10
N LYS A 13 15.41 -17.71 -19.49
CA LYS A 13 14.23 -18.55 -19.28
C LYS A 13 13.64 -18.27 -17.91
N ILE A 14 12.43 -17.74 -17.89
CA ILE A 14 11.74 -17.37 -16.66
C ILE A 14 10.48 -18.22 -16.51
N ALA A 15 10.38 -18.92 -15.39
CA ALA A 15 9.15 -19.54 -14.96
C ALA A 15 8.33 -18.56 -14.10
N VAL A 16 7.02 -18.47 -14.37
CA VAL A 16 6.08 -17.64 -13.60
C VAL A 16 5.09 -18.57 -12.91
N ALA A 17 5.37 -18.91 -11.64
CA ALA A 17 4.62 -19.91 -10.90
C ALA A 17 3.27 -19.35 -10.40
N ASN A 18 3.28 -18.16 -9.79
CA ASN A 18 2.11 -17.49 -9.18
C ASN A 18 2.16 -15.97 -9.39
N TRP A 19 2.20 -15.51 -10.64
CA TRP A 19 2.07 -14.09 -10.92
C TRP A 19 0.59 -13.67 -10.95
N TRP A 20 0.23 -12.51 -10.39
CA TRP A 20 -1.11 -11.92 -10.53
C TRP A 20 -1.47 -11.79 -12.01
N GLY A 21 -2.49 -12.49 -12.47
CA GLY A 21 -2.90 -12.45 -13.89
C GLY A 21 -2.01 -13.27 -14.84
N GLY A 22 -1.06 -14.04 -14.32
CA GLY A 22 -0.25 -14.98 -15.11
C GLY A 22 0.82 -14.32 -15.99
N ALA A 23 1.35 -15.09 -16.95
CA ALA A 23 2.51 -14.68 -17.75
C ALA A 23 2.26 -13.44 -18.62
N GLU A 24 1.03 -13.23 -19.10
CA GLU A 24 0.71 -12.06 -19.93
C GLU A 24 0.71 -10.75 -19.11
N GLU A 25 0.31 -10.80 -17.84
CA GLU A 25 0.40 -9.64 -16.97
C GLU A 25 1.83 -9.35 -16.55
N PHE A 26 2.66 -10.39 -16.33
CA PHE A 26 4.09 -10.23 -16.06
C PHE A 26 4.79 -9.44 -17.19
N LYS A 27 4.45 -9.71 -18.46
CA LYS A 27 5.02 -9.01 -19.62
C LYS A 27 4.76 -7.51 -19.63
N LYS A 28 3.70 -7.04 -18.97
CA LYS A 28 3.35 -5.62 -18.89
C LYS A 28 4.09 -4.90 -17.76
N SER A 29 4.67 -5.63 -16.82
CA SER A 29 5.35 -5.03 -15.67
C SER A 29 6.63 -4.29 -16.09
N ALA A 30 6.99 -3.27 -15.31
CA ALA A 30 8.26 -2.57 -15.43
C ALA A 30 9.46 -3.53 -15.33
N LEU A 31 9.35 -4.58 -14.50
CA LEU A 31 10.40 -5.56 -14.32
C LEU A 31 10.69 -6.31 -15.63
N TYR A 32 9.66 -6.85 -16.28
CA TYR A 32 9.82 -7.50 -17.58
C TYR A 32 10.35 -6.53 -18.62
N PHE A 33 9.81 -5.31 -18.67
CA PHE A 33 10.25 -4.27 -19.59
C PHE A 33 11.75 -3.98 -19.44
N ILE A 34 12.25 -3.83 -18.22
CA ILE A 34 13.68 -3.58 -17.92
C ILE A 34 14.55 -4.77 -18.35
N LEU A 35 14.18 -5.99 -17.95
CA LEU A 35 14.94 -7.19 -18.30
C LEU A 35 15.00 -7.41 -19.82
N SER A 36 13.91 -7.10 -20.55
CA SER A 36 13.85 -7.25 -22.00
C SER A 36 14.80 -6.33 -22.77
N GLN A 37 15.35 -5.30 -22.11
CA GLN A 37 16.39 -4.44 -22.70
C GLN A 37 17.77 -5.11 -22.75
N ARG A 38 17.97 -6.21 -22.00
CA ARG A 38 19.25 -6.91 -21.88
C ARG A 38 19.18 -8.39 -22.21
N TYR A 39 18.01 -9.00 -22.16
CA TYR A 39 17.83 -10.44 -22.34
C TYR A 39 16.72 -10.76 -23.34
N THR A 40 16.91 -11.86 -24.07
CA THR A 40 15.84 -12.45 -24.88
C THR A 40 15.02 -13.37 -23.97
N ILE A 41 13.88 -12.87 -23.46
CA ILE A 41 13.12 -13.56 -22.42
C ILE A 41 12.17 -14.61 -23.01
N THR A 42 12.19 -15.82 -22.44
CA THR A 42 11.18 -16.87 -22.67
C THR A 42 10.43 -17.14 -21.39
N LEU A 43 9.09 -17.00 -21.41
CA LEU A 43 8.23 -17.28 -20.26
C LEU A 43 7.61 -18.68 -20.36
N HIS A 44 7.48 -19.38 -19.24
CA HIS A 44 6.63 -20.58 -19.15
C HIS A 44 6.09 -20.78 -17.72
N GLN A 45 5.21 -21.76 -17.57
CA GLN A 45 4.64 -22.16 -16.27
C GLN A 45 4.80 -23.66 -15.98
N ASN A 46 5.53 -24.38 -16.84
CA ASN A 46 5.76 -25.82 -16.69
C ASN A 46 6.95 -26.06 -15.73
N PRO A 47 6.73 -26.70 -14.57
CA PRO A 47 7.80 -27.01 -13.60
C PRO A 47 8.82 -28.02 -14.09
N ASN A 48 8.49 -28.80 -15.12
CA ASN A 48 9.39 -29.80 -15.69
C ASN A 48 10.33 -29.21 -16.77
N LYS A 49 10.21 -27.91 -17.06
CA LYS A 49 11.11 -27.22 -18.00
C LYS A 49 12.23 -26.50 -17.23
N PRO A 50 13.49 -26.63 -17.67
CA PRO A 50 14.60 -25.93 -17.03
C PRO A 50 14.42 -24.41 -17.20
N SER A 51 14.59 -23.68 -16.09
CA SER A 51 14.48 -22.23 -16.03
C SER A 51 15.74 -21.65 -15.37
N ASP A 52 16.11 -20.44 -15.73
CA ASP A 52 17.18 -19.71 -15.04
C ASP A 52 16.65 -19.08 -13.74
N LEU A 53 15.40 -18.61 -13.80
CA LEU A 53 14.70 -17.95 -12.69
C LEU A 53 13.26 -18.46 -12.58
N VAL A 54 12.75 -18.51 -11.35
CA VAL A 54 11.32 -18.72 -11.08
C VAL A 54 10.79 -17.57 -10.22
N PHE A 55 9.79 -16.86 -10.72
CA PHE A 55 9.07 -15.82 -9.96
C PHE A 55 7.78 -16.35 -9.34
N GLY A 56 7.48 -15.85 -8.14
CA GLY A 56 6.18 -16.03 -7.51
C GLY A 56 6.09 -15.36 -6.14
N SER A 57 4.94 -15.53 -5.49
CA SER A 57 4.70 -15.17 -4.09
C SER A 57 4.16 -16.38 -3.31
N PRO A 58 4.21 -16.34 -1.96
CA PRO A 58 3.73 -17.40 -1.07
C PRO A 58 2.20 -17.53 -1.08
N ILE A 59 1.47 -16.49 -1.51
CA ILE A 59 0.01 -16.49 -1.45
C ILE A 59 -0.55 -17.54 -2.41
N GLY A 60 -1.41 -18.42 -1.88
CA GLY A 60 -2.11 -19.46 -2.64
C GLY A 60 -1.24 -20.68 -2.91
N SER A 61 -0.98 -20.97 -4.19
CA SER A 61 -0.24 -22.18 -4.60
C SER A 61 1.26 -22.07 -4.32
N ALA A 62 1.70 -21.71 -3.11
CA ALA A 62 3.12 -21.75 -2.69
C ALA A 62 3.80 -23.07 -3.10
N ARG A 63 3.03 -24.16 -3.18
CA ARG A 63 3.45 -25.48 -3.67
C ARG A 63 3.99 -25.48 -5.11
N LYS A 64 3.55 -24.57 -5.99
CA LYS A 64 4.04 -24.48 -7.37
C LYS A 64 5.45 -23.93 -7.48
N ILE A 65 5.92 -23.08 -6.55
CA ILE A 65 7.31 -22.63 -6.59
C ILE A 65 8.26 -23.73 -6.11
N LEU A 66 7.79 -24.54 -5.15
CA LEU A 66 8.52 -25.68 -4.61
C LEU A 66 8.71 -26.81 -5.62
N SER A 67 7.84 -26.91 -6.63
CA SER A 67 8.01 -27.91 -7.70
C SER A 67 9.15 -27.58 -8.67
N TYR A 68 9.64 -26.34 -8.68
CA TYR A 68 10.87 -25.99 -9.40
C TYR A 68 12.08 -26.28 -8.50
N GLN A 69 12.61 -27.49 -8.66
CA GLN A 69 13.81 -27.92 -7.95
C GLN A 69 15.07 -27.28 -8.54
N ASN A 70 16.04 -26.99 -7.68
CA ASN A 70 17.39 -26.53 -8.05
C ASN A 70 17.41 -25.33 -9.03
N THR A 71 16.42 -24.45 -8.92
CA THR A 71 16.29 -23.23 -9.71
C THR A 71 16.28 -22.03 -8.78
N LYS A 72 16.91 -20.92 -9.18
CA LYS A 72 16.94 -19.69 -8.39
C LYS A 72 15.52 -19.11 -8.30
N ARG A 73 15.00 -19.00 -7.08
CA ARG A 73 13.65 -18.52 -6.76
C ARG A 73 13.70 -17.05 -6.39
N VAL A 74 12.90 -16.24 -7.07
CA VAL A 74 12.78 -14.81 -6.83
C VAL A 74 11.38 -14.50 -6.34
N PHE A 75 11.27 -14.09 -5.07
CA PHE A 75 10.03 -13.55 -4.53
C PHE A 75 9.78 -12.18 -5.15
N TYR A 76 8.56 -11.92 -5.62
CA TYR A 76 8.15 -10.56 -5.96
C TYR A 76 6.67 -10.40 -5.65
N THR A 77 6.31 -9.39 -4.86
CA THR A 77 4.93 -9.12 -4.54
C THR A 77 4.46 -7.67 -4.62
N GLY A 78 3.19 -7.50 -4.96
CA GLY A 78 2.46 -6.25 -4.86
C GLY A 78 1.72 -6.06 -3.53
N GLU A 79 1.60 -7.12 -2.73
CA GLU A 79 0.98 -7.09 -1.42
C GLU A 79 1.95 -6.64 -0.33
N ASN A 80 1.43 -6.19 0.81
CA ASN A 80 2.23 -5.86 1.99
C ASN A 80 2.69 -7.14 2.71
N GLU A 81 3.66 -7.84 2.13
CA GLU A 81 4.18 -9.12 2.62
C GLU A 81 5.72 -9.12 2.61
N VAL A 82 6.29 -9.54 3.74
CA VAL A 82 7.74 -9.68 3.92
C VAL A 82 8.23 -10.99 3.27
N PRO A 83 9.32 -10.99 2.48
CA PRO A 83 9.82 -12.19 1.84
C PRO A 83 10.30 -13.26 2.83
N ASN A 84 9.99 -14.53 2.54
CA ASN A 84 10.51 -15.68 3.27
C ASN A 84 11.79 -16.23 2.61
N PHE A 85 12.95 -15.80 3.09
CA PHE A 85 14.26 -16.20 2.54
C PHE A 85 14.66 -17.67 2.78
N ASN A 86 13.88 -18.45 3.53
CA ASN A 86 14.05 -19.90 3.59
C ASN A 86 13.47 -20.60 2.35
N LEU A 87 12.46 -19.97 1.71
CA LEU A 87 11.79 -20.50 0.53
C LEU A 87 12.35 -19.92 -0.77
N PHE A 88 12.82 -18.67 -0.73
CA PHE A 88 13.29 -17.91 -1.88
C PHE A 88 14.76 -17.54 -1.74
N ASP A 89 15.49 -17.64 -2.85
CA ASP A 89 16.90 -17.24 -2.91
C ASP A 89 17.03 -15.71 -2.87
N TYR A 90 16.18 -15.04 -3.64
CA TYR A 90 16.18 -13.59 -3.81
C TYR A 90 14.78 -13.03 -3.62
N ALA A 91 14.67 -11.74 -3.32
CA ALA A 91 13.39 -11.08 -3.16
C ALA A 91 13.40 -9.64 -3.69
N ILE A 92 12.26 -9.25 -4.25
CA ILE A 92 11.92 -7.89 -4.62
C ILE A 92 10.69 -7.48 -3.83
N GLY A 93 10.76 -6.35 -3.12
CA GLY A 93 9.66 -5.91 -2.27
C GLY A 93 9.72 -4.44 -1.87
N PHE A 94 8.99 -4.12 -0.81
CA PHE A 94 8.78 -2.76 -0.31
C PHE A 94 9.65 -2.43 0.91
N ASP A 95 9.99 -3.44 1.71
CA ASP A 95 10.70 -3.31 2.97
C ASP A 95 11.96 -2.45 2.86
N GLU A 96 12.21 -1.66 3.88
CA GLU A 96 13.46 -0.95 4.08
C GLU A 96 14.54 -1.89 4.64
N LEU A 97 14.77 -2.97 3.92
CA LEU A 97 15.71 -4.03 4.24
C LEU A 97 16.96 -3.91 3.36
N ASP A 98 18.12 -4.18 3.94
CA ASP A 98 19.33 -4.53 3.19
C ASP A 98 19.68 -5.99 3.51
N PHE A 99 19.59 -6.84 2.49
CA PHE A 99 20.09 -8.21 2.57
C PHE A 99 21.10 -8.49 1.46
N ARG A 100 21.98 -7.51 1.21
CA ARG A 100 23.06 -7.56 0.22
C ARG A 100 22.50 -7.93 -1.15
N ASP A 101 23.08 -8.95 -1.79
CA ASP A 101 22.70 -9.46 -3.10
C ASP A 101 21.38 -10.22 -3.11
N ARG A 102 20.79 -10.55 -1.95
CA ARG A 102 19.54 -11.31 -1.85
C ARG A 102 18.27 -10.47 -1.89
N TYR A 103 18.36 -9.15 -1.71
CA TYR A 103 17.18 -8.29 -1.65
C TYR A 103 17.31 -7.02 -2.49
N LEU A 104 16.24 -6.70 -3.22
CA LEU A 104 16.09 -5.45 -3.94
C LEU A 104 14.77 -4.77 -3.53
N ARG A 105 14.87 -3.59 -2.95
CA ARG A 105 13.69 -2.73 -2.78
C ARG A 105 13.28 -2.14 -4.13
N MET A 106 12.11 -2.50 -4.62
CA MET A 106 11.48 -1.93 -5.82
C MET A 106 9.97 -1.84 -5.57
N PRO A 107 9.50 -0.74 -4.97
CA PRO A 107 8.08 -0.57 -4.64
C PRO A 107 7.22 -0.45 -5.90
N LEU A 108 5.94 -0.80 -5.78
CA LEU A 108 4.98 -0.76 -6.89
C LEU A 108 4.77 0.63 -7.51
N TYR A 109 5.09 1.72 -6.80
CA TYR A 109 5.05 3.04 -7.42
C TYR A 109 5.95 3.13 -8.67
N TYR A 110 7.05 2.37 -8.71
CA TYR A 110 7.97 2.38 -9.85
C TYR A 110 7.39 1.66 -11.07
N ASP A 111 6.63 0.59 -10.84
CA ASP A 111 5.83 -0.08 -11.86
C ASP A 111 4.71 0.83 -12.37
N ARG A 112 4.05 1.57 -11.47
CA ARG A 112 3.05 2.55 -11.89
C ARG A 112 3.63 3.66 -12.76
N LEU A 113 4.82 4.16 -12.43
CA LEU A 113 5.53 5.16 -13.23
C LEU A 113 5.87 4.65 -14.63
N HIS A 114 6.25 3.38 -14.77
CA HIS A 114 6.43 2.74 -16.08
C HIS A 114 5.15 2.82 -16.92
N HIS A 115 4.01 2.44 -16.35
CA HIS A 115 2.72 2.52 -17.05
C HIS A 115 2.30 3.96 -17.39
N LYS A 116 2.59 4.93 -16.51
CA LYS A 116 2.35 6.35 -16.84
C LYS A 116 3.22 6.78 -18.02
N ALA A 117 4.51 6.44 -18.02
CA ALA A 117 5.44 6.76 -19.09
C ALA A 117 5.01 6.13 -20.43
N GLU A 118 4.53 4.87 -20.43
CA GLU A 118 3.97 4.28 -21.65
C GLU A 118 2.72 5.00 -22.12
N SER A 119 1.81 5.38 -21.21
CA SER A 119 0.55 6.04 -21.57
C SER A 119 0.73 7.43 -22.16
N VAL A 120 1.79 8.14 -21.78
CA VAL A 120 2.08 9.50 -22.27
C VAL A 120 3.01 9.52 -23.48
N ASN A 121 3.39 8.35 -24.01
CA ASN A 121 3.93 8.25 -25.37
C ASN A 121 2.78 8.42 -26.38
N ASP A 122 2.22 9.63 -26.40
CA ASP A 122 1.04 10.02 -27.15
C ASP A 122 1.20 11.47 -27.58
N THR A 123 0.84 11.82 -28.81
CA THR A 123 1.02 13.18 -29.32
C THR A 123 0.12 14.22 -28.66
N THR A 124 -0.94 13.77 -27.99
CA THR A 124 -1.93 14.62 -27.30
C THR A 124 -1.73 14.64 -25.78
N ALA A 125 -0.72 13.93 -25.25
CA ALA A 125 -0.46 13.93 -23.81
C ALA A 125 0.13 15.28 -23.33
N PRO A 126 -0.30 15.76 -22.14
CA PRO A 126 0.20 17.01 -21.57
C PRO A 126 1.62 16.84 -21.00
N TYR A 127 1.97 15.63 -20.56
CA TYR A 127 3.31 15.28 -20.08
C TYR A 127 4.24 14.91 -21.23
N LYS A 128 5.49 15.39 -21.17
CA LYS A 128 6.48 15.17 -22.24
C LYS A 128 7.50 14.10 -21.86
N ILE A 129 7.81 13.26 -22.84
CA ILE A 129 8.90 12.27 -22.77
C ILE A 129 10.09 12.83 -23.55
N LYS A 130 11.30 12.64 -23.03
CA LYS A 130 12.53 12.97 -23.78
C LYS A 130 12.58 12.16 -25.08
N SER A 131 12.75 12.84 -26.22
CA SER A 131 12.64 12.27 -27.58
C SER A 131 13.52 11.03 -27.82
N ASP A 132 14.72 11.01 -27.25
CA ASP A 132 15.69 9.93 -27.47
C ASP A 132 15.70 8.90 -26.32
N SER A 133 14.66 8.91 -25.48
CA SER A 133 14.54 7.98 -24.35
C SER A 133 13.89 6.67 -24.76
N LEU A 134 14.05 5.66 -23.91
CA LEU A 134 13.55 4.30 -24.17
C LEU A 134 12.03 4.25 -24.40
N TYR A 135 11.25 5.10 -23.72
CA TYR A 135 9.80 5.13 -23.85
C TYR A 135 9.31 5.80 -25.14
N ALA A 136 10.13 6.63 -25.78
CA ALA A 136 9.81 7.30 -27.04
C ALA A 136 10.16 6.47 -28.29
N LEU A 137 10.79 5.30 -28.12
CA LEU A 137 11.18 4.43 -29.24
C LEU A 137 9.97 3.74 -29.91
N LYS A 138 8.89 3.51 -29.16
CA LYS A 138 7.64 2.96 -29.70
C LYS A 138 6.90 4.08 -30.44
N LYS A 139 6.15 3.74 -31.49
CA LYS A 139 5.28 4.71 -32.17
C LYS A 139 4.26 5.29 -31.17
N PRO A 140 4.10 6.63 -31.11
CA PRO A 140 3.16 7.24 -30.19
C PRO A 140 1.71 6.98 -30.59
N SER A 141 0.80 7.02 -29.63
CA SER A 141 -0.65 7.08 -29.87
C SER A 141 -1.17 8.52 -30.02
N HIS A 142 -2.48 8.69 -30.21
CA HIS A 142 -3.13 9.99 -30.44
C HIS A 142 -4.49 10.12 -29.72
N CYS A 143 -4.66 9.46 -28.59
CA CYS A 143 -5.95 9.35 -27.89
C CYS A 143 -5.93 9.84 -26.44
N PHE A 144 -4.80 10.28 -25.92
CA PHE A 144 -4.67 10.66 -24.51
C PHE A 144 -5.65 11.77 -24.12
N GLU A 145 -5.65 12.90 -24.84
CA GLU A 145 -6.50 14.05 -24.55
C GLU A 145 -7.98 13.73 -24.67
N LYS A 146 -8.37 12.97 -25.70
CA LYS A 146 -9.74 12.48 -25.87
C LYS A 146 -10.23 11.68 -24.65
N ASN A 147 -9.33 10.91 -24.03
CA ASN A 147 -9.66 10.07 -22.88
C ASN A 147 -9.53 10.80 -21.54
N HIS A 148 -8.82 11.93 -21.50
CA HIS A 148 -8.50 12.68 -20.29
C HIS A 148 -8.64 14.21 -20.48
N PRO A 149 -9.81 14.71 -20.92
CA PRO A 149 -9.96 16.10 -21.29
C PRO A 149 -9.75 17.06 -20.12
N ASN A 150 -10.26 16.74 -18.92
CA ASN A 150 -10.07 17.62 -17.75
C ASN A 150 -8.62 17.59 -17.26
N LEU A 151 -7.99 16.42 -17.26
CA LEU A 151 -6.59 16.29 -16.88
C LEU A 151 -5.68 17.10 -17.82
N CYS A 152 -5.90 17.01 -19.13
CA CYS A 152 -5.14 17.82 -20.09
C CYS A 152 -5.37 19.32 -19.85
N ALA A 153 -6.62 19.73 -19.67
CA ALA A 153 -6.95 21.14 -19.47
C ALA A 153 -6.29 21.72 -18.22
N VAL A 154 -6.30 21.02 -17.08
CA VAL A 154 -5.69 21.54 -15.84
C VAL A 154 -4.16 21.55 -15.90
N VAL A 155 -3.54 20.55 -16.53
CA VAL A 155 -2.07 20.49 -16.64
C VAL A 155 -1.52 21.49 -17.65
N ASN A 156 -2.27 21.82 -18.70
CA ASN A 156 -1.89 22.82 -19.71
C ASN A 156 -2.26 24.26 -19.29
N ASP A 157 -2.68 24.48 -18.04
CA ASP A 157 -3.13 25.78 -17.52
C ASP A 157 -4.36 26.36 -18.27
N GLU A 158 -5.14 25.50 -18.93
CA GLU A 158 -6.39 25.86 -19.62
C GLU A 158 -7.60 25.87 -18.67
N SER A 159 -7.44 25.29 -17.46
CA SER A 159 -8.44 25.32 -16.39
C SER A 159 -7.80 25.55 -15.03
N ASP A 160 -8.55 26.22 -14.14
CA ASP A 160 -8.07 26.64 -12.82
C ASP A 160 -8.10 25.47 -11.83
N PRO A 161 -6.94 25.06 -11.25
CA PRO A 161 -6.88 23.94 -10.31
C PRO A 161 -7.63 24.20 -8.99
N LEU A 162 -7.96 25.45 -8.67
CA LEU A 162 -8.77 25.81 -7.50
C LEU A 162 -10.28 25.64 -7.75
N LYS A 163 -10.73 25.63 -9.01
CA LYS A 163 -12.15 25.50 -9.40
C LYS A 163 -12.54 24.05 -9.65
N ARG A 164 -12.26 23.20 -8.66
CA ARG A 164 -12.46 21.75 -8.69
C ARG A 164 -13.20 21.26 -7.46
N GLY A 165 -13.73 20.04 -7.51
CA GLY A 165 -14.36 19.40 -6.35
C GLY A 165 -13.37 19.28 -5.18
N PHE A 166 -13.89 19.12 -3.96
CA PHE A 166 -13.03 19.06 -2.77
C PHE A 166 -12.04 17.89 -2.81
N ALA A 167 -12.53 16.67 -2.64
CA ALA A 167 -11.69 15.48 -2.57
C ALA A 167 -12.33 14.29 -3.27
N SER A 168 -11.52 13.49 -3.94
CA SER A 168 -11.91 12.20 -4.51
C SER A 168 -11.43 11.03 -3.65
N PHE A 169 -12.17 9.92 -3.70
CA PHE A 169 -11.80 8.66 -3.07
C PHE A 169 -12.10 7.49 -4.02
N VAL A 170 -11.09 6.67 -4.32
CA VAL A 170 -11.26 5.52 -5.22
C VAL A 170 -10.66 4.26 -4.59
N ALA A 171 -11.51 3.48 -3.94
CA ALA A 171 -11.16 2.18 -3.38
C ALA A 171 -12.27 1.15 -3.60
N SER A 172 -11.87 -0.11 -3.80
CA SER A 172 -12.80 -1.24 -3.96
C SER A 172 -12.62 -2.34 -2.93
N ASN A 173 -11.50 -2.36 -2.21
CA ASN A 173 -11.28 -3.29 -1.10
C ASN A 173 -11.86 -2.70 0.20
N PRO A 174 -12.91 -3.30 0.79
CA PRO A 174 -13.50 -2.79 2.03
C PRO A 174 -12.63 -3.06 3.27
N ASN A 175 -11.69 -4.00 3.20
CA ASN A 175 -10.86 -4.45 4.33
C ASN A 175 -9.68 -3.51 4.55
N ALA A 176 -9.99 -2.26 4.89
CA ALA A 176 -9.02 -1.20 5.20
C ALA A 176 -9.65 -0.21 6.22
N PRO A 177 -9.76 -0.60 7.51
CA PRO A 177 -10.56 0.14 8.50
C PRO A 177 -10.06 1.59 8.70
N ILE A 178 -8.75 1.81 8.74
CA ILE A 178 -8.15 3.14 8.92
C ILE A 178 -8.52 4.07 7.76
N ARG A 179 -8.44 3.57 6.52
CA ARG A 179 -8.87 4.29 5.31
C ARG A 179 -10.35 4.65 5.35
N ASN A 180 -11.20 3.70 5.71
CA ASN A 180 -12.64 3.91 5.76
C ASN A 180 -13.03 4.92 6.85
N ALA A 181 -12.40 4.84 8.02
CA ALA A 181 -12.62 5.77 9.12
C ALA A 181 -12.14 7.20 8.77
N PHE A 182 -10.98 7.34 8.12
CA PHE A 182 -10.51 8.65 7.67
C PHE A 182 -11.43 9.25 6.60
N TYR A 183 -11.94 8.44 5.66
CA TYR A 183 -12.98 8.89 4.72
C TYR A 183 -14.19 9.47 5.47
N ASP A 184 -14.72 8.74 6.46
CA ASP A 184 -15.90 9.16 7.20
C ASP A 184 -15.66 10.47 7.98
N ALA A 185 -14.49 10.58 8.62
CA ALA A 185 -14.09 11.78 9.35
C ALA A 185 -13.95 12.98 8.41
N LEU A 186 -13.23 12.85 7.29
CA LEU A 186 -13.04 13.92 6.31
C LEU A 186 -14.37 14.32 5.65
N ASN A 187 -15.20 13.33 5.28
CA ASN A 187 -16.49 13.55 4.64
C ASN A 187 -17.51 14.24 5.56
N SER A 188 -17.37 14.12 6.88
CA SER A 188 -18.22 14.82 7.84
C SER A 188 -18.00 16.34 7.86
N ILE A 189 -16.85 16.80 7.36
CA ILE A 189 -16.48 18.21 7.27
C ILE A 189 -16.82 18.78 5.90
N GLU A 190 -16.41 18.09 4.84
CA GLU A 190 -16.62 18.53 3.46
C GLU A 190 -16.80 17.27 2.58
N PRO A 191 -17.83 17.19 1.72
CA PRO A 191 -18.15 15.98 0.98
C PRO A 191 -16.97 15.43 0.14
N VAL A 192 -16.62 14.17 0.40
CA VAL A 192 -15.62 13.42 -0.37
C VAL A 192 -16.35 12.57 -1.40
N THR A 193 -15.95 12.64 -2.67
CA THR A 193 -16.62 11.88 -3.73
C THR A 193 -16.01 10.49 -3.90
N GLY A 194 -16.78 9.45 -3.63
CA GLY A 194 -16.38 8.05 -3.81
C GLY A 194 -16.67 7.51 -5.22
N GLY A 195 -15.62 7.16 -5.97
CA GLY A 195 -15.71 6.59 -7.32
C GLY A 195 -15.44 5.09 -7.43
N GLY A 196 -15.05 4.43 -6.33
CA GLY A 196 -14.88 2.97 -6.25
C GLY A 196 -16.08 2.28 -5.59
N SER A 197 -15.99 0.97 -5.34
CA SER A 197 -17.09 0.22 -4.70
C SER A 197 -17.29 0.62 -3.22
N VAL A 198 -16.22 1.07 -2.55
CA VAL A 198 -16.25 1.44 -1.13
C VAL A 198 -16.60 2.92 -1.01
N LYS A 199 -17.58 3.24 -0.17
CA LYS A 199 -18.09 4.62 0.06
C LYS A 199 -18.47 5.34 -1.25
N ASN A 200 -19.06 4.61 -2.20
CA ASN A 200 -19.46 5.17 -3.49
C ASN A 200 -20.52 6.27 -3.32
N THR A 201 -20.33 7.40 -3.99
CA THR A 201 -21.29 8.52 -3.99
C THR A 201 -21.82 8.86 -5.39
N LEU A 202 -21.28 8.23 -6.43
CA LEU A 202 -21.64 8.48 -7.84
C LEU A 202 -22.79 7.60 -8.33
N GLY A 203 -23.11 6.52 -7.62
CA GLY A 203 -24.05 5.47 -8.05
C GLY A 203 -23.46 4.47 -9.06
N TYR A 204 -22.19 4.61 -9.43
CA TYR A 204 -21.46 3.69 -10.31
C TYR A 204 -19.95 3.71 -10.04
N ASN A 205 -19.27 2.66 -10.45
CA ASN A 205 -17.81 2.58 -10.38
C ASN A 205 -17.18 3.26 -11.60
N ILE A 206 -16.27 4.19 -11.36
CA ILE A 206 -15.57 4.93 -12.42
C ILE A 206 -14.64 4.01 -13.22
N LYS A 207 -14.50 4.31 -14.52
CA LYS A 207 -13.63 3.53 -15.43
C LYS A 207 -12.25 4.16 -15.60
N ASN A 208 -12.21 5.49 -15.76
CA ASN A 208 -10.96 6.23 -15.91
C ASN A 208 -10.61 6.95 -14.60
N LYS A 209 -9.70 6.35 -13.83
CA LYS A 209 -9.26 6.92 -12.55
C LYS A 209 -8.55 8.26 -12.73
N ASN A 210 -7.63 8.38 -13.67
CA ASN A 210 -6.84 9.62 -13.80
C ASN A 210 -7.73 10.82 -14.14
N GLU A 211 -8.65 10.63 -15.09
CA GLU A 211 -9.61 11.68 -15.47
C GLU A 211 -10.52 12.05 -14.28
N PHE A 212 -11.05 11.07 -13.56
CA PHE A 212 -11.87 11.32 -12.39
C PHE A 212 -11.12 12.12 -11.32
N LEU A 213 -9.90 11.70 -10.96
CA LEU A 213 -9.10 12.38 -9.93
C LEU A 213 -8.76 13.83 -10.31
N SER A 214 -8.56 14.12 -11.61
CA SER A 214 -8.20 15.46 -12.08
C SER A 214 -9.25 16.52 -11.82
N GLN A 215 -10.50 16.11 -11.59
CA GLN A 215 -11.65 16.98 -11.31
C GLN A 215 -11.72 17.43 -9.84
N TYR A 216 -10.76 17.02 -8.99
CA TYR A 216 -10.75 17.29 -7.55
C TYR A 216 -9.43 17.90 -7.09
N LYS A 217 -9.50 18.75 -6.06
CA LYS A 217 -8.34 19.41 -5.46
C LYS A 217 -7.42 18.44 -4.71
N PHE A 218 -8.02 17.45 -4.05
CA PHE A 218 -7.34 16.42 -3.28
C PHE A 218 -7.77 15.02 -3.69
N ASN A 219 -6.89 14.04 -3.47
CA ASN A 219 -7.22 12.63 -3.59
C ASN A 219 -6.85 11.87 -2.31
N LEU A 220 -7.81 11.16 -1.72
CA LEU A 220 -7.59 10.29 -0.58
C LEU A 220 -6.91 8.99 -1.04
N CYS A 221 -5.59 8.92 -0.92
CA CYS A 221 -4.75 7.85 -1.48
C CYS A 221 -4.16 6.92 -0.41
N PHE A 222 -4.98 6.47 0.53
CA PHE A 222 -4.56 5.56 1.59
C PHE A 222 -4.30 4.14 1.07
N GLU A 223 -3.21 3.55 1.55
CA GLU A 223 -2.97 2.12 1.42
C GLU A 223 -4.02 1.30 2.18
N ASN A 224 -4.11 0.01 1.87
CA ASN A 224 -5.02 -0.90 2.58
C ASN A 224 -4.53 -1.25 3.99
N THR A 225 -3.21 -1.28 4.20
CA THR A 225 -2.57 -1.57 5.48
C THR A 225 -1.33 -0.70 5.67
N GLN A 226 -0.86 -0.59 6.91
CA GLN A 226 0.39 0.12 7.21
C GLN A 226 1.60 -0.78 6.93
N GLY A 227 2.67 -0.23 6.35
CA GLY A 227 3.95 -0.94 6.18
C GLY A 227 5.10 0.03 5.87
N TYR A 228 6.22 -0.08 6.57
CA TYR A 228 7.39 0.77 6.30
C TYR A 228 7.93 0.48 4.88
N GLY A 229 7.95 1.51 4.05
CA GLY A 229 8.32 1.41 2.63
C GLY A 229 7.21 0.93 1.70
N TYR A 230 6.03 0.53 2.22
CA TYR A 230 4.87 0.08 1.44
C TYR A 230 4.14 1.26 0.79
N VAL A 231 4.70 1.71 -0.33
CA VAL A 231 4.15 2.80 -1.16
C VAL A 231 3.83 2.25 -2.54
N THR A 232 2.56 2.29 -2.94
CA THR A 232 2.10 1.66 -4.19
C THR A 232 1.73 2.67 -5.28
N GLU A 233 0.96 2.24 -6.28
CA GLU A 233 0.45 3.04 -7.38
C GLU A 233 -0.40 4.26 -6.96
N LYS A 234 -0.97 4.24 -5.74
CA LYS A 234 -2.02 5.18 -5.32
C LYS A 234 -1.53 6.62 -5.30
N ILE A 235 -0.33 6.86 -4.79
CA ILE A 235 0.25 8.20 -4.73
C ILE A 235 0.65 8.71 -6.12
N ILE A 236 1.12 7.81 -7.00
CA ILE A 236 1.45 8.14 -8.40
C ILE A 236 0.20 8.52 -9.19
N ASP A 237 -0.93 7.86 -8.95
CA ASP A 237 -2.20 8.23 -9.57
C ASP A 237 -2.64 9.64 -9.18
N ALA A 238 -2.43 10.05 -7.93
CA ALA A 238 -2.74 11.41 -7.47
C ALA A 238 -1.84 12.44 -8.17
N TYR A 239 -0.52 12.28 -8.09
CA TYR A 239 0.43 13.19 -8.75
C TYR A 239 0.18 13.31 -10.25
N PHE A 240 0.00 12.17 -10.93
CA PHE A 240 -0.27 12.14 -12.38
C PHE A 240 -1.57 12.85 -12.76
N SER A 241 -2.54 12.90 -11.84
CA SER A 241 -3.84 13.52 -12.07
C SER A 241 -3.89 14.99 -11.62
N HIS A 242 -2.73 15.60 -11.33
CA HIS A 242 -2.62 16.99 -10.91
C HIS A 242 -3.50 17.33 -9.68
N THR A 243 -3.51 16.44 -8.69
CA THR A 243 -4.29 16.58 -7.46
C THR A 243 -3.43 16.24 -6.25
N ILE A 244 -3.64 16.95 -5.13
CA ILE A 244 -2.81 16.78 -3.94
C ILE A 244 -3.11 15.42 -3.30
N PRO A 245 -2.11 14.54 -3.11
CA PRO A 245 -2.31 13.29 -2.39
C PRO A 245 -2.53 13.57 -0.89
N ILE A 246 -3.58 12.99 -0.32
CA ILE A 246 -3.73 12.81 1.13
C ILE A 246 -3.36 11.37 1.44
N TYR A 247 -2.13 11.16 1.92
CA TYR A 247 -1.49 9.86 1.97
C TYR A 247 -1.36 9.32 3.39
N TRP A 248 -1.61 8.02 3.52
CA TRP A 248 -1.32 7.19 4.70
C TRP A 248 -1.03 5.76 4.24
N GLY A 249 -0.09 5.08 4.91
CA GLY A 249 0.27 3.69 4.59
C GLY A 249 1.68 3.38 5.01
N SER A 250 2.67 4.00 4.36
CA SER A 250 4.06 3.95 4.80
C SER A 250 4.40 5.12 5.74
N PRO A 251 4.77 4.86 7.01
CA PRO A 251 5.24 5.92 7.91
C PRO A 251 6.54 6.60 7.43
N SER A 252 7.27 5.97 6.52
CA SER A 252 8.54 6.45 5.98
C SER A 252 8.44 6.98 4.54
N VAL A 253 7.23 7.23 4.03
CA VAL A 253 6.98 7.73 2.66
C VAL A 253 7.78 8.99 2.30
N ALA A 254 8.13 9.84 3.26
CA ALA A 254 8.93 11.05 3.05
C ALA A 254 10.38 10.77 2.58
N LYS A 255 10.84 9.52 2.65
CA LYS A 255 12.10 9.08 2.02
C LYS A 255 11.96 8.92 0.51
N ASP A 256 10.79 8.50 0.04
CA ASP A 256 10.49 8.23 -1.37
C ASP A 256 10.01 9.49 -2.10
N PHE A 257 9.21 10.33 -1.43
CA PHE A 257 8.60 11.52 -2.01
C PHE A 257 8.82 12.75 -1.12
N ASN A 258 8.81 13.93 -1.75
CA ASN A 258 8.96 15.21 -1.08
C ASN A 258 7.78 15.46 -0.12
N PRO A 259 7.99 15.58 1.20
CA PRO A 259 6.90 15.80 2.15
C PRO A 259 6.17 17.14 1.96
N LYS A 260 6.69 18.05 1.12
CA LYS A 260 6.01 19.30 0.76
C LYS A 260 5.01 19.17 -0.39
N SER A 261 5.02 18.07 -1.14
CA SER A 261 4.13 17.89 -2.32
C SER A 261 2.87 17.09 -2.01
N PHE A 262 2.67 16.68 -0.76
CA PHE A 262 1.50 15.90 -0.35
C PHE A 262 1.20 16.09 1.13
N VAL A 263 -0.01 15.71 1.56
CA VAL A 263 -0.37 15.64 2.97
C VAL A 263 0.02 14.26 3.51
N ASN A 264 1.08 14.20 4.33
CA ASN A 264 1.48 12.99 5.02
C ASN A 264 0.72 12.86 6.35
N VAL A 265 -0.28 11.97 6.41
CA VAL A 265 -1.09 11.80 7.62
C VAL A 265 -0.28 11.30 8.82
N HIS A 266 0.88 10.67 8.59
CA HIS A 266 1.78 10.23 9.66
C HIS A 266 2.52 11.39 10.37
N ASP A 267 2.52 12.60 9.82
CA ASP A 267 3.18 13.76 10.44
C ASP A 267 2.32 14.39 11.56
N PHE A 268 1.07 13.96 11.70
CA PHE A 268 0.12 14.47 12.68
C PHE A 268 -0.09 13.50 13.83
N LYS A 269 -0.47 14.04 14.99
CA LYS A 269 -0.73 13.23 16.18
C LYS A 269 -1.97 12.34 16.01
N ASP A 270 -2.99 12.86 15.34
CA ASP A 270 -4.27 12.20 15.12
C ASP A 270 -4.94 12.68 13.82
N PHE A 271 -6.10 12.11 13.50
CA PHE A 271 -6.85 12.45 12.29
C PHE A 271 -7.40 13.88 12.32
N ASP A 272 -7.74 14.42 13.49
CA ASP A 272 -8.31 15.76 13.59
C ASP A 272 -7.28 16.81 13.19
N GLU A 273 -6.03 16.68 13.67
CA GLU A 273 -4.92 17.54 13.26
C GLU A 273 -4.63 17.45 11.75
N ALA A 274 -4.66 16.25 11.17
CA ALA A 274 -4.47 16.06 9.74
C ALA A 274 -5.60 16.70 8.91
N ILE A 275 -6.86 16.55 9.36
CA ILE A 275 -8.03 17.14 8.71
C ILE A 275 -8.00 18.67 8.83
N ASP A 276 -7.55 19.23 9.96
CA ASP A 276 -7.37 20.67 10.12
C ASP A 276 -6.34 21.24 9.15
N TYR A 277 -5.24 20.52 8.90
CA TYR A 277 -4.27 20.91 7.87
C TYR A 277 -4.88 20.84 6.45
N ILE A 278 -5.69 19.83 6.15
CA ILE A 278 -6.40 19.75 4.86
C ILE A 278 -7.38 20.91 4.69
N LYS A 279 -8.13 21.28 5.74
CA LYS A 279 -9.02 22.47 5.72
C LYS A 279 -8.22 23.75 5.48
N TYR A 280 -7.08 23.89 6.14
CA TYR A 280 -6.17 25.02 5.93
C TYR A 280 -5.78 25.11 4.45
N LEU A 281 -5.25 24.04 3.85
CA LEU A 281 -4.91 24.04 2.42
C LEU A 281 -6.13 24.33 1.54
N HIS A 282 -7.29 23.75 1.83
CA HIS A 282 -8.49 23.97 1.02
C HIS A 282 -8.94 25.44 0.99
N THR A 283 -8.77 26.16 2.10
CA THR A 283 -9.20 27.56 2.30
C THR A 283 -8.09 28.59 2.07
N HIS A 284 -6.84 28.17 1.87
CA HIS A 284 -5.69 29.04 1.63
C HIS A 284 -5.09 28.72 0.26
N PRO A 285 -5.56 29.38 -0.82
CA PRO A 285 -5.17 29.07 -2.20
C PRO A 285 -3.65 29.03 -2.44
N ASN A 286 -2.90 29.97 -1.86
CA ASN A 286 -1.44 30.00 -2.05
C ASN A 286 -0.78 28.76 -1.43
N ALA A 287 -1.15 28.37 -0.21
CA ALA A 287 -0.59 27.18 0.43
C ALA A 287 -0.97 25.88 -0.32
N TYR A 288 -2.19 25.83 -0.87
CA TYR A 288 -2.60 24.74 -1.75
C TYR A 288 -1.75 24.68 -3.02
N LEU A 289 -1.57 25.80 -3.72
CA LEU A 289 -0.81 25.86 -4.96
C LEU A 289 0.68 25.58 -4.72
N ASP A 290 1.25 26.08 -3.63
CA ASP A 290 2.62 25.77 -3.22
C ASP A 290 2.83 24.25 -3.14
N MET A 291 1.94 23.53 -2.43
CA MET A 291 2.01 22.07 -2.35
C MET A 291 1.75 21.37 -3.70
N LEU A 292 0.78 21.85 -4.48
CA LEU A 292 0.44 21.25 -5.78
C LEU A 292 1.59 21.33 -6.79
N TYR A 293 2.36 22.42 -6.75
CA TYR A 293 3.47 22.67 -7.68
C TYR A 293 4.85 22.25 -7.14
N GLU A 294 4.93 21.77 -5.90
CA GLU A 294 6.15 21.17 -5.37
C GLU A 294 6.55 19.91 -6.15
N ASN A 295 7.86 19.70 -6.29
CA ASN A 295 8.36 18.51 -6.98
C ASN A 295 8.00 17.26 -6.16
N PRO A 296 7.38 16.22 -6.75
CA PRO A 296 7.08 14.98 -6.03
C PRO A 296 8.29 14.28 -5.43
N LEU A 297 9.48 14.44 -6.02
CA LEU A 297 10.71 13.80 -5.55
C LEU A 297 11.51 14.75 -4.66
N ASN A 298 12.16 14.18 -3.64
CA ASN A 298 13.17 14.90 -2.88
C ASN A 298 14.32 15.35 -3.79
N THR A 299 15.00 16.43 -3.41
CA THR A 299 16.15 16.95 -4.13
C THR A 299 17.41 16.90 -3.28
N LEU A 300 18.53 16.56 -3.92
CA LEU A 300 19.87 16.62 -3.33
C LEU A 300 20.77 17.34 -4.35
N ASP A 301 21.47 18.39 -3.90
CA ASP A 301 22.32 19.23 -4.76
C ASP A 301 21.60 19.73 -6.03
N GLY A 302 20.33 20.14 -5.87
CA GLY A 302 19.48 20.64 -6.96
C GLY A 302 18.98 19.58 -7.93
N LYS A 303 19.19 18.28 -7.66
CA LYS A 303 18.73 17.18 -8.51
C LYS A 303 17.68 16.34 -7.80
N ALA A 304 16.55 16.14 -8.45
CA ALA A 304 15.53 15.19 -8.01
C ALA A 304 16.08 13.76 -8.07
N TYR A 305 15.76 12.93 -7.07
CA TYR A 305 16.23 11.55 -7.01
C TYR A 305 15.13 10.60 -6.52
N PHE A 306 15.20 9.33 -6.94
CA PHE A 306 14.45 8.25 -6.31
C PHE A 306 15.23 7.72 -5.11
N TYR A 307 14.54 7.44 -4.01
CA TYR A 307 15.15 6.87 -2.81
C TYR A 307 16.02 5.64 -3.13
N GLN A 308 17.17 5.55 -2.46
CA GLN A 308 18.20 4.53 -2.69
C GLN A 308 18.64 4.38 -4.16
N ASN A 309 18.55 5.45 -4.96
CA ASN A 309 18.92 5.47 -6.37
C ASN A 309 18.23 4.37 -7.22
N LEU A 310 16.96 4.09 -6.93
CA LEU A 310 16.17 3.13 -7.70
C LEU A 310 16.19 3.52 -9.20
N SER A 311 16.66 2.61 -10.03
CA SER A 311 16.91 2.85 -11.44
C SER A 311 16.95 1.53 -12.22
N PHE A 312 16.78 1.63 -13.54
CA PHE A 312 16.92 0.48 -14.44
C PHE A 312 18.30 -0.19 -14.29
N LYS A 313 19.36 0.62 -14.14
CA LYS A 313 20.71 0.10 -13.92
C LYS A 313 20.80 -0.70 -12.62
N LYS A 314 20.29 -0.16 -11.50
CA LYS A 314 20.29 -0.87 -10.20
C LYS A 314 19.56 -2.22 -10.29
N ILE A 315 18.41 -2.25 -10.97
CA ILE A 315 17.60 -3.47 -11.16
C ILE A 315 18.37 -4.47 -12.04
N LEU A 316 18.98 -4.03 -13.14
CA LEU A 316 19.77 -4.91 -14.02
C LEU A 316 21.03 -5.45 -13.32
N ASP A 317 21.72 -4.62 -12.53
CA ASP A 317 22.91 -5.02 -11.77
C ASP A 317 22.55 -6.11 -10.73
N PHE A 318 21.37 -6.00 -10.10
CA PHE A 318 20.83 -7.04 -9.21
C PHE A 318 20.61 -8.37 -9.94
N PHE A 319 19.94 -8.36 -11.10
CA PHE A 319 19.71 -9.59 -11.87
C PHE A 319 20.98 -10.17 -12.49
N LYS A 320 21.94 -9.34 -12.89
CA LYS A 320 23.26 -9.81 -13.31
C LYS A 320 23.93 -10.60 -12.18
N THR A 321 23.89 -10.08 -10.96
CA THR A 321 24.44 -10.75 -9.77
C THR A 321 23.74 -12.08 -9.50
N ILE A 322 22.40 -12.12 -9.56
CA ILE A 322 21.62 -13.36 -9.41
C ILE A 322 22.05 -14.42 -10.43
N LEU A 323 22.16 -14.03 -11.70
CA LEU A 323 22.44 -14.95 -12.79
C LEU A 323 23.87 -15.49 -12.73
N GLU A 324 24.84 -14.68 -12.28
CA GLU A 324 26.25 -15.06 -12.14
C GLU A 324 26.57 -15.83 -10.85
N ASN A 325 25.71 -15.77 -9.83
CA ASN A 325 25.91 -16.45 -8.55
C ASN A 325 25.22 -17.82 -8.53
N ASP A 326 25.98 -18.91 -8.56
CA ASP A 326 25.46 -20.29 -8.57
C ASP A 326 24.99 -20.80 -7.20
N THR A 327 25.09 -19.98 -6.14
CA THR A 327 24.63 -20.36 -4.80
C THR A 327 23.10 -20.48 -4.77
N ILE A 328 22.62 -21.64 -4.32
CA ILE A 328 21.22 -21.84 -3.94
C ILE A 328 21.13 -21.64 -2.43
N TYR A 329 20.35 -20.64 -2.01
CA TYR A 329 20.18 -20.24 -0.62
C TYR A 329 18.94 -20.85 0.03
N HIS A 330 17.88 -21.12 -0.75
CA HIS A 330 16.65 -21.68 -0.19
C HIS A 330 16.89 -23.09 0.36
N ASN A 331 16.10 -23.48 1.35
CA ASN A 331 16.17 -24.81 1.93
C ASN A 331 15.84 -25.86 0.87
N ASN A 332 16.79 -26.77 0.63
CA ASN A 332 16.60 -27.87 -0.31
C ASN A 332 15.86 -29.01 0.41
N PRO A 333 14.62 -29.37 0.03
CA PRO A 333 13.76 -30.28 0.80
C PRO A 333 14.19 -31.77 0.74
N PHE A 334 15.47 -32.06 0.49
CA PHE A 334 16.01 -33.42 0.41
C PHE A 334 15.78 -34.27 1.68
N VAL A 335 15.46 -33.66 2.83
CA VAL A 335 15.24 -34.37 4.10
C VAL A 335 13.81 -34.90 4.27
N PHE A 336 12.81 -34.43 3.52
CA PHE A 336 11.39 -34.78 3.74
C PHE A 336 10.67 -35.38 2.53
N TYR A 337 11.40 -35.83 1.50
CA TYR A 337 10.80 -36.41 0.30
C TYR A 337 10.05 -37.75 0.52
N ARG A 338 10.02 -38.31 1.73
CA ARG A 338 9.15 -39.47 2.04
C ARG A 338 7.70 -39.10 2.32
N ASP A 339 7.38 -37.85 2.67
CA ASP A 339 6.05 -37.51 3.21
C ASP A 339 5.20 -36.61 2.30
N LEU A 340 5.58 -36.42 1.03
CA LEU A 340 4.72 -35.72 0.05
C LEU A 340 3.50 -36.55 -0.41
N HIS A 341 3.34 -37.77 0.12
CA HIS A 341 2.11 -38.57 0.02
C HIS A 341 1.32 -38.67 1.34
N GLU A 342 1.81 -38.09 2.44
CA GLU A 342 0.98 -37.87 3.62
C GLU A 342 0.31 -36.48 3.53
N PRO A 343 -0.99 -36.37 3.83
CA PRO A 343 -1.72 -35.13 3.63
C PRO A 343 -1.32 -34.10 4.69
N LEU A 344 -0.37 -33.21 4.34
CA LEU A 344 -0.18 -31.92 5.02
C LEU A 344 -1.36 -30.94 4.82
N ALA A 345 -2.51 -31.43 4.32
CA ALA A 345 -3.79 -30.73 4.36
C ALA A 345 -4.10 -30.18 5.77
N SER A 346 -3.62 -30.87 6.81
CA SER A 346 -3.81 -30.42 8.19
C SER A 346 -3.17 -29.07 8.51
N ILE A 347 -2.01 -28.69 7.95
CA ILE A 347 -1.32 -27.45 8.37
C ILE A 347 -1.87 -26.21 7.67
N ASP A 348 -2.22 -26.30 6.38
CA ASP A 348 -2.84 -25.19 5.65
C ASP A 348 -4.28 -24.98 6.12
N ASP A 349 -5.04 -26.05 6.38
CA ASP A 349 -6.34 -25.96 7.04
C ASP A 349 -6.20 -25.40 8.46
N LEU A 350 -5.14 -25.76 9.20
CA LEU A 350 -4.87 -25.16 10.52
C LEU A 350 -4.48 -23.68 10.44
N ARG A 351 -3.83 -23.21 9.37
CA ARG A 351 -3.48 -21.79 9.19
C ARG A 351 -4.67 -20.95 8.75
N VAL A 352 -5.47 -21.44 7.80
CA VAL A 352 -6.74 -20.81 7.43
C VAL A 352 -7.67 -20.80 8.64
N ASN A 353 -7.79 -21.92 9.36
CA ASN A 353 -8.54 -21.96 10.61
C ASN A 353 -7.94 -21.04 11.68
N TYR A 354 -6.61 -20.85 11.75
CA TYR A 354 -5.98 -19.92 12.69
C TYR A 354 -6.29 -18.46 12.34
N ASP A 355 -6.23 -18.08 11.07
CA ASP A 355 -6.57 -16.73 10.62
C ASP A 355 -8.07 -16.46 10.79
N ASP A 356 -8.93 -17.43 10.48
CA ASP A 356 -10.38 -17.36 10.74
C ASP A 356 -10.67 -17.31 12.25
N LEU A 357 -9.94 -18.06 13.08
CA LEU A 357 -10.07 -18.01 14.55
C LEU A 357 -9.59 -16.66 15.09
N ARG A 358 -8.55 -16.07 14.49
CA ARG A 358 -8.03 -14.75 14.85
C ARG A 358 -9.02 -13.64 14.48
N VAL A 359 -9.63 -13.70 13.30
CA VAL A 359 -10.69 -12.79 12.89
C VAL A 359 -11.91 -12.93 13.81
N ASN A 360 -12.34 -14.17 14.09
CA ASN A 360 -13.42 -14.42 15.05
C ASN A 360 -13.09 -13.94 16.46
N TYR A 361 -11.83 -14.05 16.90
CA TYR A 361 -11.38 -13.54 18.19
C TYR A 361 -11.39 -12.01 18.23
N ASP A 362 -10.94 -11.35 17.16
CA ASP A 362 -10.98 -9.89 17.05
C ASP A 362 -12.43 -9.38 17.00
N ASP A 363 -13.33 -10.06 16.28
CA ASP A 363 -14.77 -9.76 16.27
C ASP A 363 -15.40 -10.00 17.65
N LEU A 364 -15.04 -11.08 18.34
CA LEU A 364 -15.50 -11.35 19.71
C LEU A 364 -14.97 -10.28 20.68
N ARG A 365 -13.72 -9.81 20.51
CA ARG A 365 -13.15 -8.71 21.30
C ARG A 365 -13.92 -7.41 21.07
N VAL A 366 -14.21 -7.07 19.82
CA VAL A 366 -15.01 -5.88 19.48
C VAL A 366 -16.43 -5.99 20.05
N ASN A 367 -17.06 -7.17 19.96
CA ASN A 367 -18.37 -7.42 20.57
C ASN A 367 -18.32 -7.32 22.10
N TYR A 368 -17.26 -7.85 22.73
CA TYR A 368 -17.03 -7.75 24.17
C TYR A 368 -16.85 -6.29 24.60
N GLU A 369 -16.01 -5.51 23.90
CA GLU A 369 -15.82 -4.08 24.16
C GLU A 369 -17.12 -3.30 24.00
N ARG A 370 -17.92 -3.58 22.95
CA ARG A 370 -19.23 -2.96 22.74
C ARG A 370 -20.22 -3.31 23.85
N LEU A 371 -20.19 -4.56 24.32
CA LEU A 371 -21.03 -5.02 25.44
C LEU A 371 -20.57 -4.36 26.76
N LEU A 372 -19.27 -4.19 26.97
CA LEU A 372 -18.68 -3.44 28.08
C LEU A 372 -19.07 -1.95 28.04
N GLN A 373 -19.08 -1.35 26.87
CA GLN A 373 -19.48 0.05 26.67
C GLN A 373 -20.97 0.25 26.99
N ASN A 374 -21.81 -0.73 26.63
CA ASN A 374 -23.25 -0.72 26.95
C ASN A 374 -23.55 -1.08 28.42
N ALA A 375 -22.75 -1.96 29.01
CA ALA A 375 -22.94 -2.45 30.38
C ALA A 375 -22.32 -1.52 31.43
N SER A 376 -21.25 -0.78 31.11
CA SER A 376 -20.57 0.12 32.06
C SER A 376 -21.49 1.19 32.65
N PRO A 377 -22.35 1.89 31.87
CA PRO A 377 -23.32 2.83 32.42
C PRO A 377 -24.32 2.17 33.37
N LEU A 378 -24.74 0.93 33.09
CA LEU A 378 -25.66 0.17 33.93
C LEU A 378 -24.99 -0.31 35.23
N LEU A 379 -23.72 -0.70 35.15
CA LEU A 379 -22.91 -1.06 36.32
C LEU A 379 -22.64 0.15 37.22
N GLU A 380 -22.31 1.30 36.64
CA GLU A 380 -22.19 2.57 37.36
C GLU A 380 -23.52 3.01 37.98
N LEU A 381 -24.65 2.81 37.29
CA LEU A 381 -25.98 3.09 37.82
C LEU A 381 -26.29 2.19 39.04
N SER A 382 -25.96 0.90 38.95
CA SER A 382 -26.10 -0.10 40.01
C SER A 382 -25.25 0.24 41.24
N GLN A 383 -23.98 0.59 41.03
CA GLN A 383 -23.06 0.97 42.10
C GLN A 383 -23.48 2.29 42.77
N ASN A 384 -23.90 3.28 41.98
CA ASN A 384 -24.43 4.55 42.51
C ASN A 384 -25.73 4.36 43.29
N THR A 385 -26.61 3.46 42.84
CA THR A 385 -27.86 3.16 43.54
C THR A 385 -27.59 2.45 44.87
N THR A 386 -26.68 1.47 44.87
CA THR A 386 -26.22 0.77 46.07
C THR A 386 -25.57 1.72 47.07
N PHE A 387 -24.71 2.64 46.60
CA PHE A 387 -24.06 3.66 47.43
C PHE A 387 -25.06 4.66 48.00
N LYS A 388 -26.07 5.09 47.23
CA LYS A 388 -27.16 5.95 47.71
C LYS A 388 -28.01 5.26 48.78
N ILE A 389 -28.29 3.96 48.64
CA ILE A 389 -29.01 3.16 49.64
C ILE A 389 -28.18 3.05 50.93
N TYR A 390 -26.89 2.69 50.84
CA TYR A 390 -25.98 2.62 51.98
C TYR A 390 -25.85 3.97 52.70
N ARG A 391 -25.70 5.07 51.95
CA ARG A 391 -25.62 6.43 52.51
C ARG A 391 -26.91 6.81 53.24
N LYS A 392 -28.08 6.45 52.70
CA LYS A 392 -29.39 6.71 53.33
C LYS A 392 -29.60 5.88 54.60
N ALA A 393 -29.18 4.62 54.60
CA ALA A 393 -29.18 3.76 55.77
C ALA A 393 -28.23 4.29 56.86
N TYR A 394 -27.01 4.68 56.48
CA TYR A 394 -26.02 5.29 57.38
C TYR A 394 -26.53 6.61 57.98
N GLN A 395 -27.14 7.49 57.19
CA GLN A 395 -27.72 8.74 57.70
C GLN A 395 -28.86 8.51 58.69
N LYS A 396 -29.68 7.47 58.49
CA LYS A 396 -30.74 7.09 59.44
C LYS A 396 -30.20 6.47 60.73
N SER A 397 -29.09 5.72 60.67
CA SER A 397 -28.48 5.08 61.84
C SER A 397 -27.49 5.99 62.59
N LEU A 398 -27.02 7.06 61.97
CA LEU A 398 -26.05 8.01 62.55
C LEU A 398 -26.49 8.66 63.88
N PRO A 399 -27.76 9.06 64.09
CA PRO A 399 -28.22 9.58 65.38
C PRO A 399 -28.13 8.52 66.48
N LEU A 400 -28.48 7.27 66.15
CA LEU A 400 -28.42 6.13 67.07
C LEU A 400 -26.97 5.81 67.45
N LEU A 401 -26.07 5.77 66.47
CA LEU A 401 -24.63 5.58 66.68
C LEU A 401 -24.01 6.71 67.52
N ARG A 402 -24.46 7.96 67.33
CA ARG A 402 -24.05 9.11 68.16
C ARG A 402 -24.60 9.00 69.59
N ALA A 403 -25.81 8.47 69.78
CA ALA A 403 -26.37 8.24 71.11
C ALA A 403 -25.61 7.14 71.84
N ILE A 404 -25.33 6.01 71.17
CA ILE A 404 -24.52 4.90 71.70
C ILE A 404 -23.13 5.40 72.08
N ARG A 405 -22.46 6.19 71.21
CA ARG A 405 -21.13 6.76 71.51
C ARG A 405 -21.13 7.71 72.72
N ARG A 406 -22.21 8.48 72.93
CA ARG A 406 -22.37 9.32 74.13
C ARG A 406 -22.61 8.47 75.38
N TRP A 407 -23.34 7.36 75.24
CA TRP A 407 -23.60 6.40 76.31
C TRP A 407 -22.32 5.66 76.74
N VAL A 408 -21.52 5.16 75.78
CA VAL A 408 -20.21 4.54 76.05
C VAL A 408 -19.28 5.53 76.76
N LYS A 409 -19.20 6.78 76.30
CA LYS A 409 -18.43 7.84 76.99
C LYS A 409 -18.92 8.15 78.41
N LYS A 410 -20.20 7.96 78.72
CA LYS A 410 -20.76 8.13 80.08
C LYS A 410 -20.49 6.93 80.99
N LEU A 411 -20.32 5.74 80.41
CA LEU A 411 -20.04 4.50 81.15
C LEU A 411 -18.54 4.26 81.40
N GLY A 412 -17.65 5.12 80.88
CA GLY A 412 -16.21 5.04 81.13
C GLY A 412 -15.52 3.82 80.52
N LEU A 413 -16.15 3.18 79.53
CA LEU A 413 -15.59 2.09 78.73
C LEU A 413 -14.83 2.61 77.50
#